data_AF-A0A8C2LSA3-F1
#
_entry.id   AF-A0A8C2LSA3-F1
#
_cell.length_a   1.000
_cell.length_b   1.000
_cell.length_c   1.000
_cell.angle_alpha   90.00
_cell.angle_beta   90.00
_cell.angle_gamma   90.00
#
_symmetry.space_group_name_H-M   'P 1'
#
loop_
_entity.id
_entity.type
_entity.pdbx_description
1 polymer ?
#
loop_
_entity_poly.entity_id
_entity_poly.type
_entity_poly.pdbx_seq_one_letter_code
_entity_poly.pdbx_strand_id
1 'polypeptide(L)'
;MLGSGRLELRPWIRELILDSETLSSPRVGQLLKVLQDSETPGPSSAPDTPNTGAVLLVSDGTHSVRCLVTRNAIDTSEWEEKEFGFRGTEGRLLLLQVCGVRIQIAQDRAPAEFYLQVDRFNLLPSELPRLQVTGW
;
A
#
# COMPACT_ATOMS: atom_id res chain seq x y z
N MET A 1 3.56 0.22 36.51
CA MET A 1 3.11 1.10 35.42
C MET A 1 3.83 0.67 34.16
N LEU A 2 3.20 -0.16 33.32
CA LEU A 2 3.68 -0.37 31.95
C LEU A 2 3.35 0.92 31.21
N GLY A 3 4.37 1.68 30.83
CA GLY A 3 4.18 2.82 29.93
C GLY A 3 3.37 2.34 28.74
N SER A 4 2.26 3.02 28.46
CA SER A 4 1.47 2.80 27.25
C SER A 4 2.33 3.25 26.07
N GLY A 5 3.24 2.37 25.65
CA GLY A 5 4.10 2.59 24.51
C GLY A 5 3.20 2.59 23.29
N ARG A 6 2.86 3.78 22.80
CA ARG A 6 2.12 3.94 21.55
C ARG A 6 2.96 3.31 20.45
N LEU A 7 2.38 2.39 19.68
CA LEU A 7 3.03 1.86 18.49
C LEU A 7 3.23 3.02 17.51
N GLU A 8 4.47 3.44 17.33
CA GLU A 8 4.85 4.50 16.40
C GLU A 8 5.51 3.89 15.17
N LEU A 9 5.05 4.31 14.01
CA LEU A 9 5.67 3.96 12.74
C LEU A 9 7.00 4.71 12.61
N ARG A 10 8.03 4.00 12.18
CA ARG A 10 9.30 4.63 11.80
C ARG A 10 9.17 5.18 10.39
N PRO A 11 9.41 6.48 10.16
CA PRO A 11 9.37 7.04 8.80
C PRO A 11 10.42 6.39 7.89
N TRP A 12 10.09 6.21 6.61
CA TRP A 12 10.97 5.57 5.62
C TRP A 12 10.70 5.98 4.17
N ILE A 13 9.55 6.58 3.84
CA ILE A 13 9.14 6.88 2.45
C ILE A 13 10.11 7.85 1.79
N ARG A 14 10.42 8.96 2.48
CA ARG A 14 11.33 9.99 1.98
C ARG A 14 12.72 9.43 1.65
N GLU A 15 13.30 8.68 2.59
CA GLU A 15 14.64 8.12 2.44
C GLU A 15 14.67 7.13 1.28
N LEU A 16 13.67 6.25 1.18
CA LEU A 16 13.58 5.30 0.08
C LEU A 16 13.53 5.97 -1.30
N ILE A 17 12.73 7.04 -1.44
CA ILE A 17 12.61 7.76 -2.72
C ILE A 17 13.92 8.47 -3.08
N LEU A 18 14.62 9.05 -2.09
CA LEU A 18 15.86 9.80 -2.32
C LEU A 18 17.07 8.88 -2.59
N ASP A 19 17.13 7.74 -1.92
CA ASP A 19 18.26 6.81 -2.03
C ASP A 19 18.20 5.97 -3.32
N SER A 20 17.04 5.91 -3.99
CA SER A 20 16.83 5.20 -5.28
C SER A 20 17.25 3.72 -5.27
N GLU A 21 17.34 3.09 -4.10
CA GLU A 21 17.66 1.67 -3.94
C GLU A 21 16.39 0.83 -3.80
N THR A 22 16.47 -0.44 -4.20
CA THR A 22 15.45 -1.43 -3.85
C THR A 22 15.42 -1.64 -2.34
N LEU A 23 14.24 -1.91 -1.76
CA LEU A 23 14.15 -2.19 -0.33
C LEU A 23 15.08 -3.35 0.08
N SER A 24 16.07 -3.03 0.92
CA SER A 24 16.97 -4.01 1.54
C SER A 24 16.32 -4.77 2.69
N SER A 25 15.21 -4.23 3.23
CA SER A 25 14.46 -4.81 4.35
C SER A 25 12.99 -4.42 4.27
N PRO A 26 12.08 -5.24 4.83
CA PRO A 26 10.65 -4.93 4.86
C PRO A 26 10.35 -3.59 5.53
N ARG A 27 9.27 -2.94 5.09
CA ARG A 27 8.79 -1.68 5.64
C ARG A 27 7.36 -1.81 6.13
N VAL A 28 7.08 -1.20 7.27
CA VAL A 28 5.72 -1.14 7.82
C VAL A 28 5.13 0.22 7.49
N GLY A 29 3.95 0.22 6.90
CA GLY A 29 3.14 1.42 6.69
C GLY A 29 1.70 1.19 7.10
N GLN A 30 0.93 2.25 7.26
CA GLN A 30 -0.50 2.22 7.52
C GLN A 30 -1.26 2.44 6.22
N LEU A 31 -2.28 1.62 5.95
CA LEU A 31 -3.21 1.87 4.86
C LEU A 31 -4.12 3.06 5.20
N LEU A 32 -3.98 4.19 4.50
CA LEU A 32 -4.83 5.35 4.72
C LEU A 32 -6.13 5.29 3.92
N LYS A 33 -6.03 4.90 2.65
CA LYS A 33 -7.12 4.86 1.68
C LYS A 33 -6.87 3.79 0.62
N VAL A 34 -7.94 3.16 0.16
CA VAL A 34 -7.96 2.36 -1.06
C VAL A 34 -8.39 3.27 -2.22
N LEU A 35 -7.46 3.58 -3.13
CA LEU A 35 -7.73 4.43 -4.30
C LEU A 35 -8.39 3.63 -5.42
N GLN A 36 -7.94 2.39 -5.61
CA GLN A 36 -8.54 1.39 -6.48
C GLN A 36 -8.36 0.03 -5.80
N ASP A 37 -9.44 -0.74 -5.69
CA ASP A 37 -9.35 -2.09 -5.12
C ASP A 37 -9.11 -3.12 -6.22
N SER A 38 -8.62 -4.30 -5.85
CA SER A 38 -8.56 -5.43 -6.76
C SER A 38 -9.95 -6.02 -6.92
N GLU A 39 -10.59 -5.80 -8.07
CA GLU A 39 -11.84 -6.51 -8.38
C GLU A 39 -11.52 -8.01 -8.51
N THR A 40 -12.29 -8.85 -7.83
CA THR A 40 -12.44 -10.26 -8.22
C THR A 40 -13.48 -10.32 -9.34
N PRO A 41 -13.17 -10.90 -10.51
CA PRO A 41 -14.17 -11.13 -11.54
C PRO A 41 -15.30 -11.98 -10.95
N GLY A 42 -16.48 -11.38 -10.80
CA GLY A 42 -17.71 -12.16 -10.59
C GLY A 42 -18.11 -12.85 -11.90
N PRO A 43 -19.06 -13.81 -11.90
CA PRO A 43 -19.53 -14.52 -13.09
C PRO A 43 -20.34 -13.64 -14.08
N SER A 44 -20.08 -12.33 -14.10
CA SER A 44 -20.77 -11.34 -14.90
C SER A 44 -20.24 -11.32 -16.34
N SER A 45 -21.13 -11.13 -17.31
CA SER A 45 -20.80 -10.88 -18.72
C SER A 45 -20.14 -9.52 -18.98
N ALA A 46 -19.72 -8.79 -17.93
CA ALA A 46 -18.97 -7.55 -18.05
C ALA A 46 -17.58 -7.85 -18.63
N PRO A 47 -17.01 -6.95 -19.45
CA PRO A 47 -15.68 -7.16 -20.00
C PRO A 47 -14.69 -7.38 -18.86
N ASP A 48 -13.87 -8.44 -18.97
CA ASP A 48 -12.76 -8.69 -18.05
C ASP A 48 -11.96 -7.40 -17.92
N THR A 49 -12.07 -6.74 -16.76
CA THR A 49 -11.19 -5.62 -16.46
C THR A 49 -9.77 -6.19 -16.55
N PRO A 50 -8.84 -5.51 -17.26
CA PRO A 50 -7.48 -6.02 -17.37
C PRO A 50 -6.99 -6.33 -15.97
N ASN A 51 -6.21 -7.40 -15.83
CA ASN A 51 -5.67 -7.96 -14.61
C ASN A 51 -5.02 -6.92 -13.67
N THR A 52 -5.84 -6.10 -13.02
CA THR A 52 -5.40 -4.86 -12.38
C THR A 52 -5.19 -5.19 -10.92
N GLY A 53 -4.01 -4.84 -10.42
CA GLY A 53 -3.70 -4.89 -9.00
C GLY A 53 -4.56 -3.92 -8.19
N ALA A 54 -4.16 -3.65 -6.95
CA ALA A 54 -4.79 -2.63 -6.12
C ALA A 54 -3.92 -1.36 -6.08
N VAL A 55 -4.55 -0.20 -5.99
CA VAL A 55 -3.87 1.08 -5.78
C VAL A 55 -4.25 1.61 -4.40
N LEU A 56 -3.25 1.71 -3.54
CA LEU A 56 -3.40 2.08 -2.13
C LEU A 56 -2.66 3.39 -1.85
N LEU A 57 -3.12 4.13 -0.85
CA LEU A 57 -2.39 5.23 -0.25
C LEU A 57 -1.85 4.77 1.11
N VAL A 58 -0.52 4.64 1.22
CA VAL A 58 0.14 4.10 2.42
C VAL A 58 0.94 5.20 3.11
N SER A 59 0.87 5.23 4.44
CA SER A 59 1.58 6.19 5.29
C SER A 59 2.67 5.53 6.12
N ASP A 60 3.81 6.20 6.30
CA ASP A 60 4.85 5.80 7.27
C ASP A 60 4.74 6.55 8.61
N GLY A 61 3.64 7.29 8.81
CA GLY A 61 3.40 8.15 9.97
C GLY A 61 3.83 9.60 9.79
N THR A 62 4.67 9.90 8.79
CA THR A 62 5.07 11.28 8.44
C THR A 62 4.57 11.67 7.05
N HIS A 63 4.64 10.74 6.12
CA HIS A 63 4.39 10.94 4.71
C HIS A 63 3.45 9.88 4.18
N SER A 64 2.76 10.17 3.07
CA SER A 64 2.03 9.15 2.31
C SER A 64 2.57 9.00 0.89
N VAL A 65 2.50 7.78 0.38
CA VAL A 65 2.92 7.42 -0.98
C VAL A 65 1.88 6.50 -1.61
N ARG A 66 1.71 6.63 -2.93
CA ARG A 66 0.88 5.71 -3.69
C ARG A 66 1.60 4.37 -3.85
N CYS A 67 0.89 3.29 -3.54
CA CYS A 67 1.37 1.91 -3.71
C CYS A 67 0.50 1.20 -4.74
N LEU A 68 1.11 0.71 -5.81
CA LEU A 68 0.52 -0.25 -6.74
C LEU A 68 0.87 -1.66 -6.28
N VAL A 69 -0.09 -2.35 -5.67
CA VAL A 69 0.04 -3.75 -5.30
C VAL A 69 -0.23 -4.60 -6.53
N THR A 70 0.75 -5.37 -6.98
CA THR A 70 0.60 -6.17 -8.20
C THR A 70 -0.41 -7.30 -8.00
N ARG A 71 -1.05 -7.73 -9.08
CA ARG A 71 -1.98 -8.88 -9.01
C ARG A 71 -1.30 -10.10 -8.39
N ASN A 72 -0.07 -10.40 -8.81
CA ASN A 72 0.68 -11.52 -8.28
C ASN A 72 0.86 -11.43 -6.75
N ALA A 73 1.12 -10.23 -6.21
CA ALA A 73 1.21 -10.03 -4.78
C ALA A 73 -0.12 -10.32 -4.07
N ILE A 74 -1.26 -10.00 -4.69
CA ILE A 74 -2.60 -10.22 -4.14
C ILE A 74 -2.98 -11.71 -4.17
N ASP A 75 -2.73 -12.38 -5.30
CA ASP A 75 -3.08 -13.79 -5.51
C ASP A 75 -2.21 -14.75 -4.66
N THR A 76 -0.99 -14.34 -4.32
CA THR A 76 -0.06 -15.13 -3.48
C THR A 76 -0.14 -14.78 -1.99
N SER A 77 -0.94 -13.79 -1.62
CA SER A 77 -1.13 -13.40 -0.22
C SER A 77 -2.11 -14.31 0.50
N GLU A 78 -1.79 -14.66 1.75
CA GLU A 78 -2.72 -15.36 2.63
C GLU A 78 -3.65 -14.34 3.31
N TRP A 79 -4.88 -14.24 2.82
CA TRP A 79 -5.92 -13.40 3.41
C TRP A 79 -6.59 -14.15 4.56
N GLU A 80 -6.46 -13.67 5.80
CA GLU A 80 -7.17 -14.24 6.95
C GLU A 80 -8.69 -13.98 6.88
N GLU A 81 -9.09 -12.87 6.24
CA GLU A 81 -10.49 -12.51 6.09
C GLU A 81 -11.09 -13.10 4.81
N LYS A 82 -12.35 -13.57 4.91
CA LYS A 82 -13.08 -14.22 3.80
C LYS A 82 -13.43 -13.25 2.66
N GLU A 83 -13.26 -11.95 2.88
CA GLU A 83 -13.49 -10.92 1.87
C GLU A 83 -12.17 -10.60 1.15
N PHE A 84 -12.19 -10.76 -0.17
CA PHE A 84 -11.03 -10.49 -1.01
C PHE A 84 -10.97 -9.00 -1.32
N GLY A 85 -9.84 -8.34 -1.01
CA GLY A 85 -9.60 -6.92 -1.30
C GLY A 85 -9.16 -6.10 -0.10
N PHE A 86 -8.91 -4.82 -0.33
CA PHE A 86 -8.38 -3.91 0.70
C PHE A 86 -9.45 -3.00 1.31
N ARG A 87 -10.61 -2.84 0.68
CA ARG A 87 -11.70 -2.02 1.25
C ARG A 87 -12.14 -2.56 2.61
N GLY A 88 -12.29 -1.67 3.59
CA GLY A 88 -12.61 -2.05 4.97
C GLY A 88 -11.39 -2.33 5.84
N THR A 89 -10.19 -2.37 5.25
CA THR A 89 -8.92 -2.57 5.97
C THR A 89 -8.17 -1.25 6.24
N GLU A 90 -8.76 -0.09 5.91
CA GLU A 90 -8.16 1.22 6.18
C GLU A 90 -7.88 1.43 7.67
N GLY A 91 -6.68 1.88 8.00
CA GLY A 91 -6.19 2.01 9.37
C GLY A 91 -5.29 0.84 9.79
N ARG A 92 -5.39 -0.31 9.12
CA ARG A 92 -4.51 -1.46 9.37
C ARG A 92 -3.08 -1.23 8.87
N LEU A 93 -2.16 -1.95 9.48
CA LEU A 93 -0.76 -1.94 9.09
C LEU A 93 -0.48 -2.93 7.94
N LEU A 94 0.28 -2.48 6.96
CA LEU A 94 0.81 -3.26 5.84
C LEU A 94 2.31 -3.43 6.04
N LEU A 95 2.77 -4.68 6.02
CA LEU A 95 4.19 -5.01 5.92
C LEU A 95 4.55 -5.20 4.44
N LEU A 96 5.19 -4.20 3.85
CA LEU A 96 5.70 -4.23 2.48
C LEU A 96 7.02 -5.02 2.47
N GLN A 97 6.99 -6.25 1.97
CA GLN A 97 8.15 -7.16 2.01
C GLN A 97 9.05 -6.97 0.79
N VAL A 98 8.43 -6.81 -0.38
CA VAL A 98 9.14 -6.56 -1.64
C VAL A 98 8.43 -5.40 -2.34
N CYS A 99 9.09 -4.26 -2.41
CA CYS A 99 8.63 -3.14 -3.22
C CYS A 99 9.80 -2.36 -3.84
N GLY A 100 9.50 -1.64 -4.93
CA GLY A 100 10.46 -0.80 -5.63
C GLY A 100 9.85 0.55 -5.98
N VAL A 101 10.67 1.60 -5.93
CA VAL A 101 10.29 2.95 -6.36
C VAL A 101 10.18 2.98 -7.89
N ARG A 102 9.09 3.56 -8.38
CA ARG A 102 8.78 3.78 -9.79
C ARG A 102 8.38 5.23 -9.99
N ILE A 103 8.47 5.68 -11.24
CA ILE A 103 8.05 7.02 -11.63
C ILE A 103 6.86 6.87 -12.57
N GLN A 104 5.74 7.50 -12.21
CA GLN A 104 4.64 7.74 -13.13
C GLN A 104 4.98 9.01 -13.89
N ILE A 105 5.17 8.91 -15.21
CA ILE A 105 5.35 10.08 -16.06
C ILE A 105 4.02 10.83 -16.12
N ALA A 106 4.08 12.17 -16.18
CA ALA A 106 2.89 13.01 -16.30
C ALA A 106 1.99 12.52 -17.44
N GLN A 107 0.72 12.29 -17.11
CA GLN A 107 -0.28 11.83 -18.06
C GLN A 107 -1.54 12.70 -17.89
N ASP A 108 -2.05 13.20 -19.01
CA ASP A 108 -3.18 14.13 -19.08
C ASP A 108 -2.98 15.39 -18.20
N ARG A 109 -3.65 15.44 -17.05
CA ARG A 109 -3.61 16.54 -16.07
C ARG A 109 -2.89 16.17 -14.77
N ALA A 110 -2.42 14.93 -14.63
CA ALA A 110 -1.68 14.49 -13.45
C ALA A 110 -0.19 14.80 -13.61
N PRO A 111 0.45 15.45 -12.62
CA PRO A 111 1.89 15.66 -12.65
C PRO A 111 2.63 14.32 -12.55
N ALA A 112 3.92 14.34 -12.90
CA ALA A 112 4.77 13.19 -12.65
C ALA A 112 4.93 12.98 -11.13
N GLU A 113 4.88 11.74 -10.68
CA GLU A 113 4.95 11.39 -9.27
C GLU A 113 5.74 10.10 -9.06
N PHE A 114 6.34 9.98 -7.87
CA PHE A 114 6.91 8.71 -7.42
C PHE A 114 5.80 7.82 -6.85
N TYR A 115 5.90 6.53 -7.09
CA TYR A 115 5.03 5.54 -6.47
C TYR A 115 5.81 4.26 -6.16
N LEU A 116 5.25 3.42 -5.31
CA LEU A 116 5.82 2.12 -4.99
C LEU A 116 5.08 1.02 -5.73
N GLN A 117 5.80 0.18 -6.46
CA GLN A 117 5.26 -1.11 -6.91
C GLN A 117 5.52 -2.13 -5.80
N VAL A 118 4.48 -2.79 -5.32
CA VAL A 118 4.54 -3.79 -4.24
C VAL A 118 4.30 -5.16 -4.84
N ASP A 119 5.31 -6.02 -4.78
CA ASP A 119 5.28 -7.38 -5.32
C ASP A 119 5.08 -8.45 -4.23
N ARG A 120 5.22 -8.07 -2.96
CA ARG A 120 4.90 -8.93 -1.82
C ARG A 120 4.58 -8.11 -0.58
N PHE A 121 3.50 -8.45 0.11
CA PHE A 121 3.07 -7.78 1.35
C PHE A 121 2.40 -8.77 2.31
N ASN A 122 2.27 -8.37 3.57
CA ASN A 122 1.37 -8.99 4.54
C ASN A 122 0.49 -7.91 5.18
N LEU A 123 -0.79 -8.19 5.37
CA LEU A 123 -1.69 -7.33 6.14
C LEU A 123 -1.62 -7.74 7.63
N LEU A 124 -1.19 -6.83 8.49
CA LEU A 124 -1.01 -7.10 9.92
C LEU A 124 -2.32 -6.86 10.69
N PRO A 125 -2.61 -7.62 11.76
CA PRO A 125 -3.86 -7.50 12.52
C PRO A 125 -3.99 -6.17 13.29
N SER A 126 -2.90 -5.44 13.46
CA SER A 126 -2.88 -4.17 14.16
C SER A 126 -3.55 -3.05 13.34
N GLU A 127 -4.44 -2.32 13.98
CA GLU A 127 -5.08 -1.12 13.44
C GLU A 127 -4.65 0.10 14.27
N LEU A 128 -4.35 1.20 13.58
CA LEU A 128 -4.02 2.49 14.19
C LEU A 128 -5.02 3.56 13.74
N PRO A 129 -5.26 4.61 14.53
CA PRO A 129 -5.99 5.78 14.07
C PRO A 129 -5.32 6.38 12.83
N ARG A 130 -6.10 6.74 11.81
CA ARG A 130 -5.60 7.38 10.60
C ARG A 130 -5.33 8.86 10.85
N LEU A 131 -4.07 9.26 10.69
CA LEU A 131 -3.67 10.66 10.79
C LEU A 131 -3.61 11.30 9.41
N GLN A 132 -3.91 12.60 9.32
CA GLN A 132 -3.61 13.36 8.11
C GLN A 132 -2.10 13.54 8.01
N VAL A 133 -1.55 13.16 6.86
CA VAL A 133 -0.12 13.27 6.53
C VAL A 133 0.04 13.93 5.17
N THR A 134 1.18 14.58 4.95
CA THR A 134 1.52 15.19 3.66
C THR A 134 1.91 14.13 2.64
N GLY A 135 1.46 14.27 1.39
CA GLY A 135 1.83 13.37 0.29
C GLY A 135 3.25 13.62 -0.22
N TRP A 136 3.90 12.55 -0.70
CA TRP A 136 5.18 12.57 -1.42
C TRP A 136 5.02 12.28 -2.89
#